data_AF-A0A545BHQ8-F1
#
_entry.id   AF-A0A545BHQ8-F1
#
_cell.length_a   1.000
_cell.length_b   1.000
_cell.length_c   1.000
_cell.angle_alpha   90.00
_cell.angle_beta   90.00
_cell.angle_gamma   90.00
#
_symmetry.space_group_name_H-M   'P 1'
#
loop_
_entity.id
_entity.type
_entity.pdbx_description
1 polymer ?
#
loop_
_entity_poly.entity_id
_entity_poly.type
_entity_poly.pdbx_seq_one_letter_code
_entity_poly.pdbx_strand_id
1 'polypeptide(L)'
;MPKAAALTPLGVAALALLAEGPMHPYEMYQLLMARHEDRLVKVRPGTLYHAMGRLEESRLIEATGTEREGNRPERTTYRITSAGHVALDARLQAMLSTPVNEYPVFPHAIAEAHHLPAEVVMGLLEERVVALNADLDFLVHAEATVTGKGLARKYWIDITYQQAMRRTEIAWIRGLLEELGNGRLPWDEPQPAPTELISKPKESLGKRS
;
A
#
# COMPACT_ATOMS: atom_id res chain seq x y z
N MET A 1 24.50 15.62 7.43
CA MET A 1 23.82 16.04 6.18
C MET A 1 22.33 15.99 6.43
N PRO A 2 21.56 17.04 6.12
CA PRO A 2 20.10 16.99 6.26
C PRO A 2 19.59 15.91 5.30
N LYS A 3 18.87 14.92 5.84
CA LYS A 3 18.23 13.87 5.06
C LYS A 3 17.24 14.59 4.14
N ALA A 4 17.53 14.64 2.82
CA ALA A 4 16.55 15.12 1.85
C ALA A 4 15.22 14.42 2.18
N ALA A 5 14.15 15.20 2.39
CA ALA A 5 12.88 14.64 2.81
C ALA A 5 12.50 13.55 1.80
N ALA A 6 12.43 12.30 2.26
CA ALA A 6 12.23 11.18 1.36
C ALA A 6 10.95 11.38 0.56
N LEU A 7 11.03 11.19 -0.75
CA LEU A 7 9.91 11.34 -1.67
C LEU A 7 8.75 10.45 -1.17
N THR A 8 7.62 11.09 -0.83
CA THR A 8 6.44 10.38 -0.33
C THR A 8 5.83 9.51 -1.43
N PRO A 9 5.04 8.47 -1.10
CA PRO A 9 4.32 7.71 -2.12
C PRO A 9 3.47 8.58 -3.07
N LEU A 10 2.83 9.63 -2.54
CA LEU A 10 2.07 10.58 -3.37
C LEU A 10 3.00 11.44 -4.26
N GLY A 11 4.19 11.79 -3.76
CA GLY A 11 5.22 12.46 -4.55
C GLY A 11 5.76 11.57 -5.68
N VAL A 12 5.91 10.27 -5.44
CA VAL A 12 6.26 9.28 -6.48
C VAL A 12 5.18 9.25 -7.56
N ALA A 13 3.90 9.14 -7.18
CA ALA A 13 2.79 9.14 -8.12
C ALA A 13 2.72 10.44 -8.94
N ALA A 14 2.92 11.59 -8.30
CA ALA A 14 2.95 12.88 -9.00
C ALA A 14 4.11 13.00 -10.00
N LEU A 15 5.34 12.64 -9.59
CA LEU A 15 6.49 12.65 -10.50
C LEU A 15 6.33 11.64 -11.65
N ALA A 16 5.75 10.47 -11.39
CA ALA A 16 5.47 9.47 -12.42
C ALA A 16 4.51 10.01 -13.49
N LEU A 17 3.43 10.71 -13.09
CA LEU A 17 2.53 11.36 -14.05
C LEU A 17 3.24 12.46 -14.86
N LEU A 18 4.08 13.27 -14.21
CA LEU A 18 4.84 14.30 -14.93
C LEU A 18 5.90 13.76 -15.87
N ALA A 19 6.37 12.53 -15.64
CA ALA A 19 7.23 11.80 -16.55
C ALA A 19 6.48 11.32 -17.81
N GLU A 20 5.14 11.17 -17.74
CA GLU A 20 4.29 10.93 -18.92
C GLU A 20 4.02 12.21 -19.71
N GLY A 21 3.95 13.36 -19.03
CA GLY A 21 3.86 14.67 -19.68
C GLY A 21 3.52 15.81 -18.69
N PRO A 22 3.69 17.08 -19.10
CA PRO A 22 3.32 18.22 -18.27
C PRO A 22 1.82 18.22 -17.93
N MET A 23 1.47 18.45 -16.66
CA MET A 23 0.07 18.41 -16.20
C MET A 23 -0.21 19.45 -15.12
N HIS A 24 -1.47 19.89 -15.04
CA HIS A 24 -1.96 20.67 -13.91
C HIS A 24 -2.36 19.73 -12.74
N PRO A 25 -2.15 20.09 -11.45
CA PRO A 25 -2.46 19.21 -10.31
C PRO A 25 -3.91 18.69 -10.27
N TYR A 26 -4.87 19.49 -10.76
CA TYR A 26 -6.26 19.04 -10.92
C TYR A 26 -6.41 17.89 -11.93
N GLU A 27 -5.72 17.95 -13.07
CA GLU A 27 -5.74 16.90 -14.08
C GLU A 27 -5.04 15.63 -13.55
N MET A 28 -3.95 15.82 -12.82
CA MET A 28 -3.27 14.73 -12.11
C MET A 28 -4.21 14.04 -11.13
N TYR A 29 -4.96 14.79 -10.32
CA TYR A 29 -5.97 14.22 -9.42
C TYR A 29 -7.01 13.40 -10.19
N GLN A 30 -7.60 13.96 -11.25
CA GLN A 30 -8.59 13.26 -12.06
C GLN A 30 -8.02 11.97 -12.66
N LEU A 31 -6.78 12.01 -13.16
CA LEU A 31 -6.11 10.86 -13.76
C LEU A 31 -5.78 9.78 -12.72
N LEU A 32 -5.31 10.16 -11.52
CA LEU A 32 -5.09 9.22 -10.42
C LEU A 32 -6.38 8.50 -10.02
N MET A 33 -7.50 9.21 -9.93
CA MET A 33 -8.80 8.61 -9.60
C MET A 33 -9.33 7.73 -10.74
N ALA A 34 -9.16 8.15 -11.99
CA ALA A 34 -9.54 7.35 -13.15
C ALA A 34 -8.73 6.05 -13.29
N ARG A 35 -7.50 6.04 -12.77
CA ARG A 35 -6.63 4.85 -12.71
C ARG A 35 -6.80 4.04 -11.42
N HIS A 36 -7.66 4.47 -10.50
CA HIS A 36 -7.84 3.86 -9.17
C HIS A 36 -6.58 3.82 -8.30
N GLU A 37 -5.69 4.81 -8.45
CA GLU A 37 -4.45 4.89 -7.65
C GLU A 37 -4.68 5.26 -6.20
N ASP A 38 -5.90 5.68 -5.84
CA ASP A 38 -6.34 5.78 -4.45
C ASP A 38 -6.28 4.44 -3.70
N ARG A 39 -6.21 3.31 -4.42
CA ARG A 39 -5.99 1.97 -3.87
C ARG A 39 -4.54 1.70 -3.47
N LEU A 40 -3.58 2.40 -4.09
CA LEU A 40 -2.14 2.23 -3.83
C LEU A 40 -1.60 3.35 -2.94
N VAL A 41 -2.14 4.55 -3.08
CA VAL A 41 -1.72 5.71 -2.30
C VAL A 41 -2.90 6.56 -1.90
N LYS A 42 -2.88 7.08 -0.68
CA LYS A 42 -3.93 8.00 -0.23
C LYS A 42 -3.85 9.32 -1.02
N VAL A 43 -4.80 9.53 -1.93
CA VAL A 43 -4.91 10.76 -2.71
C VAL A 43 -6.04 11.63 -2.15
N ARG A 44 -5.74 12.88 -1.84
CA ARG A 44 -6.74 13.95 -1.62
C ARG A 44 -6.30 15.19 -2.40
N PRO A 45 -7.23 16.04 -2.89
CA PRO A 45 -6.85 17.24 -3.64
C PRO A 45 -5.85 18.11 -2.85
N GLY A 46 -6.18 18.47 -1.61
CA GLY A 46 -5.30 19.30 -0.78
C GLY A 46 -3.92 18.68 -0.54
N THR A 47 -3.83 17.37 -0.30
CA THR A 47 -2.53 16.71 -0.10
C THR A 47 -1.72 16.64 -1.39
N LEU A 48 -2.37 16.54 -2.55
CA LEU A 48 -1.69 16.58 -3.85
C LEU A 48 -1.13 17.98 -4.11
N TYR A 49 -1.90 19.04 -3.91
CA TYR A 49 -1.38 20.42 -4.05
C TYR A 49 -0.21 20.69 -3.10
N HIS A 50 -0.29 20.23 -1.84
CA HIS A 50 0.84 20.32 -0.92
C HIS A 50 2.05 19.51 -1.37
N ALA A 51 1.84 18.31 -1.93
CA ALA A 51 2.94 17.51 -2.49
C ALA A 51 3.60 18.23 -3.66
N MET A 52 2.82 18.84 -4.56
CA MET A 52 3.33 19.63 -5.69
C MET A 52 4.20 20.79 -5.22
N GLY A 53 3.74 21.59 -4.24
CA GLY A 53 4.54 22.67 -3.68
C GLY A 53 5.89 22.19 -3.11
N ARG A 54 5.90 21.07 -2.39
CA ARG A 54 7.15 20.48 -1.86
C ARG A 54 8.09 19.98 -2.96
N LEU A 55 7.55 19.43 -4.05
CA LEU A 55 8.35 19.00 -5.20
C LEU A 55 8.98 20.20 -5.91
N GLU A 56 8.23 21.31 -6.04
CA GLU A 56 8.71 22.55 -6.64
C GLU A 56 9.78 23.23 -5.77
N GLU A 57 9.54 23.35 -4.45
CA GLU A 57 10.53 23.84 -3.48
C GLU A 57 11.83 23.03 -3.54
N SER A 58 11.72 21.73 -3.80
CA SER A 58 12.85 20.81 -3.96
C SER A 58 13.45 20.80 -5.37
N ARG A 59 12.94 21.64 -6.29
CA ARG A 59 13.33 21.74 -7.72
C ARG A 59 13.23 20.43 -8.50
N LEU A 60 12.36 19.53 -8.06
CA LEU A 60 12.07 18.26 -8.73
C LEU A 60 11.05 18.43 -9.86
N ILE A 61 10.26 19.50 -9.80
CA ILE A 61 9.35 19.96 -10.83
C ILE A 61 9.53 21.47 -11.04
N GLU A 62 9.07 21.96 -12.17
CA GLU A 62 9.04 23.40 -12.45
C GLU A 62 7.79 23.76 -13.26
N ALA A 63 7.30 24.99 -13.09
CA ALA A 63 6.19 25.52 -13.87
C ALA A 63 6.60 25.72 -15.34
N THR A 64 5.77 25.24 -16.28
CA THR A 64 5.98 25.45 -17.73
C THR A 64 5.30 26.71 -18.27
N GLY A 65 4.57 27.43 -17.42
CA GLY A 65 3.78 28.62 -17.75
C GLY A 65 2.33 28.50 -17.29
N THR A 66 1.66 29.65 -17.15
CA THR A 66 0.22 29.76 -16.85
C THR A 66 -0.55 30.02 -18.13
N GLU A 67 -1.38 29.06 -18.57
CA GLU A 67 -2.39 29.35 -19.59
C GLU A 67 -3.57 30.07 -18.93
N ARG A 68 -3.85 31.29 -19.38
CA ARG A 68 -4.98 32.10 -18.89
C ARG A 68 -6.18 31.88 -19.81
N GLU A 69 -7.05 30.95 -19.44
CA GLU A 69 -8.34 30.78 -20.12
C GLU A 69 -9.42 31.64 -19.41
N GLY A 70 -9.58 32.88 -19.87
CA GLY A 70 -10.67 33.77 -19.44
C GLY A 70 -10.61 34.23 -17.97
N ASN A 71 -11.76 34.18 -17.27
CA ASN A 71 -11.98 34.72 -15.92
C ASN A 71 -11.78 33.68 -14.79
N ARG A 72 -11.09 32.56 -15.07
CA ARG A 72 -10.79 31.51 -14.09
C ARG A 72 -9.43 31.75 -13.41
N PRO A 73 -9.22 31.26 -12.17
CA PRO A 73 -7.92 31.32 -11.52
C PRO A 73 -6.85 30.65 -12.39
N GLU A 74 -5.62 31.19 -12.33
CA GLU A 74 -4.47 30.72 -13.11
C GLU A 74 -4.25 29.21 -12.92
N ARG A 75 -4.15 28.47 -14.04
CA ARG A 75 -3.75 27.06 -14.04
C ARG A 75 -2.27 26.98 -14.33
N THR A 76 -1.48 26.69 -13.30
CA THR A 76 -0.05 26.41 -13.45
C THR A 76 0.16 24.95 -13.84
N THR A 77 0.66 24.73 -15.05
CA THR A 77 1.11 23.41 -15.50
C THR A 77 2.55 23.20 -15.04
N TYR A 78 2.85 22.00 -14.58
CA TYR A 78 4.19 21.61 -14.14
C TYR A 78 4.80 20.60 -15.09
N ARG A 79 6.13 20.59 -15.20
CA ARG A 79 6.91 19.49 -15.77
C ARG A 79 7.93 18.97 -14.77
N ILE A 80 8.31 17.72 -14.93
CA ILE A 80 9.41 17.11 -14.17
C ILE A 80 10.77 17.67 -14.65
N THR A 81 11.70 17.90 -13.71
CA THR A 81 13.08 18.31 -14.03
C THR A 81 13.99 17.08 -14.15
N SER A 82 15.21 17.27 -14.65
CA SER A 82 16.24 16.20 -14.63
C SER A 82 16.51 15.69 -13.21
N ALA A 83 16.49 16.58 -12.20
CA ALA A 83 16.62 16.19 -10.79
C ALA A 83 15.40 15.39 -10.32
N GLY A 84 14.20 15.74 -10.79
CA GLY A 84 12.97 14.99 -10.55
C GLY A 84 13.03 13.55 -11.05
N HIS A 85 13.54 13.33 -12.27
CA HIS A 85 13.73 11.97 -12.82
C HIS A 85 14.68 11.14 -11.96
N VAL A 86 15.84 11.70 -11.59
CA VAL A 86 16.82 11.01 -10.73
C VAL A 86 16.20 10.66 -9.37
N ALA A 87 15.42 11.58 -8.78
CA ALA A 87 14.76 11.35 -7.49
C ALA A 87 13.67 10.27 -7.58
N LEU A 88 12.89 10.26 -8.66
CA LEU A 88 11.87 9.24 -8.93
C LEU A 88 12.53 7.85 -9.05
N ASP A 89 13.56 7.73 -9.89
CA ASP A 89 14.26 6.46 -10.13
C ASP A 89 14.89 5.92 -8.86
N ALA A 90 15.59 6.77 -8.10
CA ALA A 90 16.21 6.38 -6.84
C ALA A 90 15.16 5.92 -5.81
N ARG A 91 14.00 6.59 -5.77
CA ARG A 91 12.92 6.22 -4.85
C ARG A 91 12.29 4.90 -5.22
N LEU A 92 12.00 4.66 -6.51
CA LEU A 92 11.44 3.39 -6.99
C LEU A 92 12.39 2.23 -6.72
N GLN A 93 13.69 2.40 -6.99
CA GLN A 93 14.70 1.39 -6.67
C GLN A 93 14.73 1.06 -5.17
N ALA A 94 14.68 2.06 -4.30
CA ALA A 94 14.64 1.85 -2.86
C ALA A 94 13.35 1.12 -2.42
N MET A 95 12.19 1.50 -2.94
CA MET A 95 10.90 0.87 -2.62
C MET A 95 10.83 -0.58 -3.09
N LEU A 96 11.44 -0.91 -4.22
CA LEU A 96 11.46 -2.28 -4.76
C LEU A 96 12.48 -3.18 -4.06
N SER A 97 13.63 -2.64 -3.66
CA SER A 97 14.74 -3.42 -3.11
C SER A 97 14.70 -3.61 -1.59
N THR A 98 14.08 -2.68 -0.86
CA THR A 98 14.12 -2.65 0.60
C THR A 98 12.74 -2.98 1.18
N PRO A 99 12.57 -4.15 1.80
CA PRO A 99 11.35 -4.47 2.54
C PRO A 99 11.15 -3.47 3.67
N VAL A 100 9.96 -2.86 3.74
CA VAL A 100 9.55 -2.01 4.86
C VAL A 100 8.44 -2.72 5.60
N ASN A 101 8.60 -2.91 6.90
CA ASN A 101 7.52 -3.41 7.75
C ASN A 101 6.60 -2.25 8.14
N GLU A 102 5.47 -2.10 7.44
CA GLU A 102 4.52 -0.99 7.62
C GLU A 102 3.58 -1.17 8.83
N TYR A 103 3.90 -2.06 9.78
CA TYR A 103 3.05 -2.40 10.93
C TYR A 103 1.58 -2.62 10.52
N PRO A 104 1.32 -3.64 9.66
CA PRO A 104 0.00 -3.86 9.09
C PRO A 104 -1.04 -4.16 10.19
N VAL A 105 -2.22 -3.54 10.07
CA VAL A 105 -3.28 -3.62 11.08
C VAL A 105 -3.82 -5.04 11.28
N PHE A 106 -4.00 -5.80 10.19
CA PHE A 106 -4.62 -7.13 10.27
C PHE A 106 -3.74 -8.17 10.99
N PRO A 107 -2.43 -8.31 10.70
CA PRO A 107 -1.56 -9.17 11.50
C PRO A 107 -1.52 -8.81 12.99
N HIS A 108 -1.60 -7.52 13.33
CA HIS A 108 -1.73 -7.12 14.73
C HIS A 108 -3.08 -7.58 15.32
N ALA A 109 -4.19 -7.39 14.61
CA ALA A 109 -5.50 -7.88 15.04
C ALA A 109 -5.52 -9.42 15.24
N ILE A 110 -4.86 -10.18 14.36
CA ILE A 110 -4.72 -11.63 14.50
C ILE A 110 -3.91 -11.99 15.75
N ALA A 111 -2.81 -11.28 16.03
CA ALA A 111 -2.00 -11.51 17.23
C ALA A 111 -2.81 -11.32 18.53
N GLU A 112 -3.70 -10.34 18.54
CA GLU A 112 -4.54 -10.00 19.71
C GLU A 112 -5.93 -10.67 19.68
N ALA A 113 -6.23 -11.50 18.67
CA ALA A 113 -7.58 -12.05 18.48
C ALA A 113 -8.02 -12.95 19.65
N HIS A 114 -7.08 -13.56 20.37
CA HIS A 114 -7.32 -14.41 21.53
C HIS A 114 -8.05 -13.72 22.70
N HIS A 115 -8.21 -12.39 22.64
CA HIS A 115 -9.06 -11.63 23.57
C HIS A 115 -10.57 -11.74 23.28
N LEU A 116 -10.96 -12.35 22.16
CA LEU A 116 -12.35 -12.49 21.72
C LEU A 116 -12.79 -13.96 21.71
N PRO A 117 -14.07 -14.26 21.98
CA PRO A 117 -14.60 -15.62 21.83
C PRO A 117 -14.47 -16.14 20.39
N ALA A 118 -14.31 -17.46 20.24
CA ALA A 118 -14.13 -18.10 18.93
C ALA A 118 -15.21 -17.71 17.91
N GLU A 119 -16.48 -17.72 18.32
CA GLU A 119 -17.63 -17.38 17.47
C GLU A 119 -17.53 -15.95 16.91
N VAL A 120 -17.08 -14.99 17.72
CA VAL A 120 -16.90 -13.60 17.30
C VAL A 120 -15.77 -13.48 16.29
N VAL A 121 -14.64 -14.15 16.55
CA VAL A 121 -13.49 -14.16 15.64
C VAL A 121 -13.88 -14.77 14.29
N MET A 122 -14.58 -15.90 14.31
CA MET A 122 -15.05 -16.57 13.09
C MET A 122 -15.96 -15.67 12.26
N GLY A 123 -16.98 -15.04 12.87
CA GLY A 123 -17.88 -14.14 12.15
C GLY A 123 -17.17 -12.95 11.51
N LEU A 124 -16.23 -12.31 12.23
CA LEU A 124 -15.45 -11.19 11.70
C LEU A 124 -14.51 -11.61 10.55
N LEU A 125 -13.94 -12.81 10.63
CA LEU A 125 -13.09 -13.36 9.58
C LEU A 125 -13.91 -13.75 8.33
N GLU A 126 -15.14 -14.24 8.49
CA GLU A 126 -16.07 -14.49 7.39
C GLU A 126 -16.45 -13.19 6.67
N GLU A 127 -16.81 -12.14 7.41
CA GLU A 127 -17.06 -10.79 6.85
C GLU A 127 -15.85 -10.26 6.08
N ARG A 128 -14.65 -10.45 6.64
CA ARG A 128 -13.40 -10.08 5.97
C ARG A 128 -13.22 -10.86 4.67
N VAL A 129 -13.46 -12.16 4.66
CA VAL A 129 -13.38 -12.98 3.44
C VAL A 129 -14.33 -12.46 2.36
N VAL A 130 -15.56 -12.07 2.72
CA VAL A 130 -16.50 -11.46 1.76
C VAL A 130 -15.91 -10.19 1.14
N ALA A 131 -15.39 -9.27 1.96
CA ALA A 131 -14.78 -8.04 1.49
C ALA A 131 -13.54 -8.29 0.60
N LEU A 132 -12.69 -9.25 0.98
CA LEU A 132 -11.50 -9.63 0.21
C LEU A 132 -11.84 -10.26 -1.14
N ASN A 133 -12.92 -11.05 -1.22
CA ASN A 133 -13.38 -11.61 -2.50
C ASN A 133 -13.91 -10.50 -3.43
N ALA A 134 -14.70 -9.56 -2.90
CA ALA A 134 -15.16 -8.41 -3.69
C ALA A 134 -13.97 -7.58 -4.24
N ASP A 135 -12.91 -7.42 -3.45
CA ASP A 135 -11.69 -6.75 -3.88
C ASP A 135 -10.92 -7.54 -4.96
N LEU A 136 -10.84 -8.86 -4.81
CA LEU A 136 -10.25 -9.75 -5.79
C LEU A 136 -11.01 -9.72 -7.13
N ASP A 137 -12.34 -9.73 -7.09
CA ASP A 137 -13.20 -9.66 -8.28
C ASP A 137 -12.99 -8.34 -9.04
N PHE A 138 -12.87 -7.22 -8.30
CA PHE A 138 -12.51 -5.93 -8.89
C PHE A 138 -11.16 -6.01 -9.63
N LEU A 139 -10.13 -6.58 -9.01
CA LEU A 139 -8.79 -6.69 -9.60
C LEU A 139 -8.76 -7.62 -10.82
N VAL A 140 -9.55 -8.69 -10.81
CA VAL A 140 -9.72 -9.59 -11.97
C VAL A 140 -10.39 -8.85 -13.13
N HIS A 141 -11.43 -8.05 -12.85
CA HIS A 141 -12.08 -7.24 -13.88
C HIS A 141 -11.18 -6.12 -14.43
N ALA A 142 -10.37 -5.51 -13.57
CA ALA A 142 -9.38 -4.51 -13.97
C ALA A 142 -8.32 -5.11 -14.92
N GLU A 143 -7.79 -6.29 -14.60
CA GLU A 143 -6.87 -7.04 -15.48
C GLU A 143 -7.49 -7.33 -16.85
N ALA A 144 -8.74 -7.82 -16.87
CA ALA A 144 -9.46 -8.09 -18.12
C ALA A 144 -9.64 -6.81 -18.95
N THR A 145 -9.93 -5.67 -18.31
CA THR A 145 -10.10 -4.37 -18.96
C THR A 145 -8.80 -3.88 -19.62
N VAL A 146 -7.68 -3.89 -18.89
CA VAL A 146 -6.39 -3.42 -19.43
C VAL A 146 -5.84 -4.35 -20.51
N THR A 147 -6.08 -5.65 -20.37
CA THR A 147 -5.74 -6.66 -21.39
C THR A 147 -6.56 -6.46 -22.66
N GLY A 148 -7.87 -6.22 -22.53
CA GLY A 148 -8.75 -5.91 -23.66
C GLY A 148 -8.38 -4.63 -24.42
N LYS A 149 -7.72 -3.68 -23.75
CA LYS A 149 -7.15 -2.46 -24.36
C LYS A 149 -5.78 -2.66 -25.01
N GLY A 150 -5.19 -3.86 -24.93
CA GLY A 150 -3.87 -4.16 -25.49
C GLY A 150 -2.71 -3.50 -24.75
N LEU A 151 -2.90 -3.06 -23.50
CA LEU A 151 -1.84 -2.43 -22.72
C LEU A 151 -0.79 -3.47 -22.31
N ALA A 152 0.49 -3.19 -22.58
CA ALA A 152 1.57 -4.10 -22.25
C ALA A 152 1.63 -4.39 -20.73
N ARG A 153 1.84 -5.67 -20.37
CA ARG A 153 1.79 -6.15 -18.98
C ARG A 153 2.57 -5.32 -17.98
N LYS A 154 3.75 -4.80 -18.36
CA LYS A 154 4.61 -3.98 -17.50
C LYS A 154 3.92 -2.75 -16.89
N TYR A 155 2.84 -2.26 -17.48
CA TYR A 155 2.09 -1.09 -16.99
C TYR A 155 0.98 -1.44 -15.99
N TRP A 156 0.73 -2.72 -15.74
CA TRP A 156 -0.32 -3.19 -14.82
C TRP A 156 0.11 -4.41 -13.99
N ILE A 157 1.43 -4.65 -13.86
CA ILE A 157 1.97 -5.79 -13.08
C ILE A 157 1.52 -5.77 -11.61
N ASP A 158 1.27 -4.59 -11.06
CA ASP A 158 0.77 -4.37 -9.71
C ASP A 158 -0.58 -5.06 -9.48
N ILE A 159 -1.47 -5.09 -10.49
CA ILE A 159 -2.77 -5.79 -10.41
C ILE A 159 -2.53 -7.27 -10.10
N THR A 160 -1.60 -7.91 -10.81
CA THR A 160 -1.31 -9.35 -10.60
C THR A 160 -0.69 -9.63 -9.22
N TYR A 161 0.12 -8.70 -8.71
CA TYR A 161 0.64 -8.76 -7.34
C TYR A 161 -0.50 -8.66 -6.31
N GLN A 162 -1.38 -7.67 -6.45
CA GLN A 162 -2.51 -7.47 -5.56
C GLN A 162 -3.42 -8.71 -5.52
N GLN A 163 -3.75 -9.29 -6.68
CA GLN A 163 -4.53 -10.52 -6.75
C GLN A 163 -3.86 -11.68 -6.00
N ALA A 164 -2.54 -11.87 -6.17
CA ALA A 164 -1.80 -12.92 -5.48
C ALA A 164 -1.86 -12.75 -3.95
N MET A 165 -1.71 -11.52 -3.47
CA MET A 165 -1.80 -11.20 -2.04
C MET A 165 -3.22 -11.45 -1.49
N ARG A 166 -4.27 -11.01 -2.20
CA ARG A 166 -5.66 -11.25 -1.78
C ARG A 166 -6.00 -12.73 -1.73
N ARG A 167 -5.62 -13.50 -2.76
CA ARG A 167 -5.83 -14.97 -2.80
C ARG A 167 -5.15 -15.67 -1.62
N THR A 168 -3.92 -15.28 -1.32
CA THR A 168 -3.14 -15.87 -0.21
C THR A 168 -3.81 -15.58 1.13
N GLU A 169 -4.22 -14.33 1.38
CA GLU A 169 -4.89 -13.97 2.63
C GLU A 169 -6.25 -14.68 2.78
N ILE A 170 -7.06 -14.76 1.71
CA ILE A 170 -8.33 -15.50 1.72
C ILE A 170 -8.10 -16.98 2.05
N ALA A 171 -7.11 -17.62 1.41
CA ALA A 171 -6.80 -19.02 1.64
C ALA A 171 -6.36 -19.27 3.09
N TRP A 172 -5.52 -18.38 3.64
CA TRP A 172 -5.09 -18.46 5.03
C TRP A 172 -6.24 -18.31 6.01
N ILE A 173 -7.12 -17.30 5.82
CA ILE A 173 -8.28 -17.08 6.70
C ILE A 173 -9.23 -18.28 6.65
N ARG A 174 -9.48 -18.85 5.47
CA ARG A 174 -10.33 -20.04 5.33
C ARG A 174 -9.75 -21.25 6.05
N GLY A 175 -8.44 -21.43 6.02
CA GLY A 175 -7.76 -22.48 6.79
C GLY A 175 -7.95 -22.30 8.30
N LEU A 176 -7.78 -21.07 8.80
CA LEU A 176 -8.01 -20.76 10.21
C LEU A 176 -9.47 -20.99 10.63
N LEU A 177 -10.43 -20.56 9.80
CA LEU A 177 -11.86 -20.81 10.04
C LEU A 177 -12.17 -22.31 10.12
N GLU A 178 -11.53 -23.14 9.29
CA GLU A 178 -11.68 -24.59 9.34
C GLU A 178 -11.13 -25.16 10.66
N GLU A 179 -9.95 -24.73 11.09
CA GLU A 179 -9.33 -25.15 12.36
C GLU A 179 -10.15 -24.75 13.59
N LEU A 180 -10.73 -23.55 13.59
CA LEU A 180 -11.64 -23.08 14.64
C LEU A 180 -12.94 -23.86 14.63
N GLY A 181 -13.58 -24.00 13.45
CA GLY A 181 -14.87 -24.65 13.31
C GLY A 181 -14.88 -26.15 13.60
N ASN A 182 -13.75 -26.84 13.44
CA ASN A 182 -13.61 -28.26 13.76
C ASN A 182 -12.89 -28.52 15.11
N GLY A 183 -12.52 -27.47 15.84
CA GLY A 183 -11.86 -27.57 17.14
C GLY A 183 -10.42 -28.08 17.11
N ARG A 184 -9.77 -28.14 15.94
CA ARG A 184 -8.31 -28.42 15.86
C ARG A 184 -7.49 -27.33 16.54
N LEU A 185 -8.02 -26.11 16.58
CA LEU A 185 -7.47 -25.01 17.36
C LEU A 185 -8.37 -24.74 18.57
N PRO A 186 -8.01 -25.22 19.77
CA PRO A 186 -8.78 -24.93 20.98
C PRO A 186 -8.60 -23.45 21.35
N TRP A 187 -9.67 -22.67 21.15
CA TRP A 187 -9.60 -21.21 21.21
C TRP A 187 -10.00 -20.63 22.57
N ASP A 188 -11.10 -21.12 23.14
CA ASP A 188 -11.66 -20.60 24.40
C ASP A 188 -11.03 -21.24 25.65
N GLU A 189 -9.87 -21.89 25.50
CA GLU A 189 -9.13 -22.45 26.63
C GLU A 189 -8.43 -21.37 27.46
N PRO A 190 -8.31 -21.53 28.80
CA PRO A 190 -7.67 -20.53 29.65
C PRO A 190 -6.21 -20.29 29.25
N GLN A 191 -5.83 -19.04 29.09
CA GLN A 191 -4.44 -18.68 28.81
C GLN A 191 -3.56 -18.94 30.06
N PRO A 192 -2.39 -19.59 29.90
CA PRO A 192 -1.44 -19.73 31.00
C PRO A 192 -0.95 -18.36 31.48
N ALA A 193 -0.60 -18.25 32.76
CA ALA A 193 -0.18 -16.97 33.32
C ALA A 193 1.11 -16.48 32.64
N PRO A 194 1.29 -15.17 32.39
CA PRO A 194 2.50 -14.65 31.73
C PRO A 194 3.81 -15.07 32.41
N THR A 195 3.78 -15.25 33.74
CA THR A 195 4.90 -15.73 34.54
C THR A 195 5.35 -17.16 34.21
N GLU A 196 4.45 -17.98 33.65
CA GLU A 196 4.72 -19.36 33.24
C GLU A 196 5.40 -19.44 31.87
N LEU A 197 5.27 -18.39 31.05
CA LEU A 197 5.86 -18.29 29.71
C LEU A 197 7.30 -17.73 29.74
N ILE A 198 7.72 -17.08 30.83
CA ILE A 198 9.08 -16.54 31.03
C ILE A 198 9.94 -17.57 31.77
N SER A 199 10.02 -18.80 31.29
CA SER A 199 11.08 -19.71 31.74
C SER A 199 12.36 -19.39 30.96
N LYS A 200 13.36 -18.81 31.63
CA LYS A 200 14.69 -18.56 31.05
C LYS A 200 15.27 -19.90 30.52
N PRO A 201 15.91 -19.93 29.34
CA PRO A 201 16.73 -21.07 28.99
C PRO A 201 17.82 -21.22 30.05
N LYS A 202 17.89 -22.37 30.72
CA LYS A 202 19.09 -22.75 31.47
C LYS A 202 20.21 -22.93 30.44
N GLU A 203 21.05 -21.91 30.27
CA GLU A 203 22.37 -22.09 29.67
C GLU A 203 23.19 -23.01 30.58
N SER A 204 23.11 -24.31 30.34
CA SER A 204 24.17 -25.23 30.72
C SER A 204 25.31 -25.06 29.71
N LEU A 205 26.08 -23.96 29.84
CA LEU A 205 27.42 -23.91 29.26
C LEU A 205 28.29 -24.83 30.10
N GLY A 206 28.36 -26.09 29.66
CA GLY A 206 29.33 -27.06 30.14
C GLY A 206 30.72 -26.44 30.02
N LYS A 207 31.41 -26.37 31.16
CA LYS A 207 32.85 -26.21 31.21
C LYS A 207 33.47 -27.30 30.35
N ARG A 208 34.07 -26.93 29.23
CA ARG A 208 35.10 -27.76 28.61
C ARG A 208 36.42 -27.37 29.22
N SER A 209 36.90 -28.24 30.11
CA SER A 209 38.31 -28.36 30.49
C SER A 209 39.15 -28.78 29.30
#